data_AF-A0A9P8KEZ7-F1
#
_entry.id   AF-A0A9P8KEZ7-F1
#
_cell.length_a   1.000
_cell.length_b   1.000
_cell.length_c   1.000
_cell.angle_alpha   90.00
_cell.angle_beta   90.00
_cell.angle_gamma   90.00
#
_symmetry.space_group_name_H-M   'P 1'
#
loop_
_entity.id
_entity.type
_entity.pdbx_description
1 polymer ?
#
loop_
_entity_poly.entity_id
_entity_poly.type
_entity_poly.pdbx_seq_one_letter_code
_entity_poly.pdbx_strand_id
1 'polypeptide(L)'
;MFVSAFVSALSLFAVASAQSSASTTSAAASASASVVAIAAAGSSGYSYMGCYNETTEIAGTSGARALSGGKMETGNDTTVAACLQYCGESNYQYAGLEYSKECWCANYLSALSAQLPESNCSLACVGNDTELCGGYLTINLYNLTSKKSSSSGSSSKGAAASVAASSWTNVLGAGVMALTLGAAL
;
A
#
# COMPACT_ATOMS: atom_id res chain seq x y z
N MET A 1 -67.21 56.71 -26.28
CA MET A 1 -67.18 56.25 -24.88
C MET A 1 -66.27 55.01 -24.88
N PHE A 2 -64.94 55.15 -24.84
CA PHE A 2 -64.08 55.09 -23.63
C PHE A 2 -64.53 53.93 -22.71
N VAL A 3 -63.73 52.93 -22.32
CA VAL A 3 -62.46 53.04 -21.59
C VAL A 3 -61.60 51.76 -21.76
N SER A 4 -60.29 51.99 -21.75
CA SER A 4 -59.14 51.10 -21.61
C SER A 4 -59.20 50.06 -20.47
N ALA A 5 -58.52 48.93 -20.65
CA ALA A 5 -57.73 48.30 -19.58
C ALA A 5 -56.67 47.37 -20.18
N PHE A 6 -55.41 47.79 -20.06
CA PHE A 6 -54.21 47.01 -20.32
C PHE A 6 -54.14 45.83 -19.34
N VAL A 7 -54.05 44.60 -19.83
CA VAL A 7 -53.68 43.44 -19.02
C VAL A 7 -52.24 43.05 -19.32
N SER A 8 -51.40 43.43 -18.36
CA SER A 8 -50.15 42.81 -17.90
C SER A 8 -49.23 42.15 -18.92
N ALA A 9 -48.13 42.86 -19.16
CA ALA A 9 -46.83 42.24 -19.32
C ALA A 9 -46.47 41.43 -18.07
N LEU A 10 -46.08 40.16 -18.25
CA LEU A 10 -45.14 39.47 -17.38
C LEU A 10 -44.36 38.44 -18.20
N SER A 11 -43.56 38.95 -19.13
CA SER A 11 -42.53 38.21 -19.84
C SER A 11 -41.28 38.10 -18.95
N LEU A 12 -41.19 37.06 -18.14
CA LEU A 12 -39.97 36.65 -17.43
C LEU A 12 -40.12 35.17 -17.07
N PHE A 13 -39.36 34.28 -17.68
CA PHE A 13 -38.50 33.31 -16.99
C PHE A 13 -37.58 32.66 -18.03
N ALA A 14 -36.29 32.97 -17.86
CA ALA A 14 -35.20 32.48 -18.67
C ALA A 14 -35.23 30.96 -18.76
N VAL A 15 -35.10 30.43 -19.99
CA VAL A 15 -34.66 29.04 -20.18
C VAL A 15 -33.17 29.02 -19.85
N ALA A 16 -32.86 28.79 -18.58
CA ALA A 16 -31.50 28.50 -18.17
C ALA A 16 -31.14 27.13 -18.74
N SER A 17 -30.27 27.12 -19.75
CA SER A 17 -29.50 25.94 -20.14
C SER A 17 -28.72 25.46 -18.92
N ALA A 18 -29.24 24.45 -18.23
CA ALA A 18 -28.50 23.68 -17.24
C ALA A 18 -27.45 22.85 -17.99
N GLN A 19 -26.37 23.52 -18.37
CA GLN A 19 -25.16 22.89 -18.90
C GLN A 19 -24.59 22.00 -17.80
N SER A 20 -24.68 20.69 -18.02
CA SER A 20 -24.03 19.63 -17.27
C SER A 20 -22.54 19.95 -17.12
N SER A 21 -22.19 20.54 -15.98
CA SER A 21 -20.83 20.87 -15.57
C SER A 21 -20.39 19.81 -14.56
N ALA A 22 -20.10 18.59 -15.00
CA ALA A 22 -19.73 17.50 -14.09
C ALA A 22 -18.51 16.68 -14.55
N SER A 23 -17.78 17.13 -15.59
CA SER A 23 -16.77 16.27 -16.25
C SER A 23 -15.33 16.77 -16.13
N THR A 24 -15.06 17.91 -15.51
CA THR A 24 -13.69 18.47 -15.37
C THR A 24 -13.09 18.39 -13.97
N THR A 25 -13.89 18.21 -12.92
CA THR A 25 -13.37 18.04 -11.54
C THR A 25 -12.95 16.60 -11.24
N SER A 26 -13.65 15.61 -11.79
CA SER A 26 -13.41 14.18 -11.53
C SER A 26 -12.07 13.70 -12.10
N ALA A 27 -11.63 14.24 -13.23
CA ALA A 27 -10.35 13.89 -13.85
C ALA A 27 -9.15 14.44 -13.06
N ALA A 28 -9.28 15.64 -12.47
CA ALA A 28 -8.23 16.24 -11.64
C ALA A 28 -8.11 15.52 -10.28
N ALA A 29 -9.24 15.14 -9.66
CA ALA A 29 -9.28 14.36 -8.43
C ALA A 29 -8.73 12.93 -8.63
N SER A 30 -9.11 12.30 -9.75
CA SER A 30 -8.58 10.98 -10.13
C SER A 30 -7.09 11.04 -10.42
N ALA A 31 -6.61 12.06 -11.12
CA ALA A 31 -5.18 12.24 -11.37
C ALA A 31 -4.39 12.45 -10.08
N SER A 32 -4.87 13.30 -9.15
CA SER A 32 -4.20 13.54 -7.86
C SER A 32 -4.12 12.27 -7.01
N ALA A 33 -5.20 11.48 -6.98
CA ALA A 33 -5.23 10.22 -6.26
C ALA A 33 -4.24 9.18 -6.82
N SER A 34 -4.10 9.10 -8.15
CA SER A 34 -3.11 8.24 -8.78
C SER A 34 -1.68 8.62 -8.40
N VAL A 35 -1.36 9.91 -8.27
CA VAL A 35 0.00 10.35 -7.88
C VAL A 35 0.32 9.97 -6.43
N VAL A 36 -0.67 10.06 -5.53
CA VAL A 36 -0.48 9.67 -4.11
C VAL A 36 -0.32 8.16 -4.00
N ALA A 37 -1.11 7.37 -4.74
CA ALA A 37 -0.96 5.92 -4.83
C ALA A 37 0.45 5.51 -5.31
N ILE A 38 1.00 6.20 -6.32
CA ILE A 38 2.35 5.94 -6.85
C ILE A 38 3.44 6.30 -5.82
N ALA A 39 3.27 7.41 -5.10
CA ALA A 39 4.22 7.84 -4.08
C ALA A 39 4.27 6.87 -2.88
N ALA A 40 3.10 6.42 -2.40
CA ALA A 40 3.01 5.41 -1.34
C ALA A 40 3.62 4.07 -1.78
N ALA A 41 3.40 3.67 -3.03
CA ALA A 41 3.93 2.43 -3.59
C ALA A 41 5.47 2.41 -3.67
N GLY A 42 6.08 3.53 -4.08
CA GLY A 42 7.53 3.63 -4.22
C GLY A 42 8.32 3.37 -2.93
N SER A 43 7.78 3.72 -1.76
CA SER A 43 8.45 3.52 -0.46
C SER A 43 8.49 2.06 -0.01
N SER A 44 7.49 1.26 -0.41
CA SER A 44 7.35 -0.14 -0.03
C SER A 44 7.86 -1.11 -1.12
N GLY A 45 8.42 -0.59 -2.21
CA GLY A 45 8.91 -1.39 -3.33
C GLY A 45 7.81 -1.94 -4.24
N TYR A 46 6.59 -1.45 -4.07
CA TYR A 46 5.44 -1.79 -4.90
C TYR A 46 5.28 -0.78 -6.03
N SER A 47 4.61 -1.19 -7.10
CA SER A 47 4.20 -0.34 -8.20
C SER A 47 2.70 -0.50 -8.41
N TYR A 48 2.00 0.61 -8.62
CA TYR A 48 0.56 0.61 -8.88
C TYR A 48 0.27 0.01 -10.26
N MET A 49 -0.65 -0.95 -10.31
CA MET A 49 -1.04 -1.65 -11.55
C MET A 49 -2.36 -1.14 -12.14
N GLY A 50 -3.23 -0.56 -11.32
CA GLY A 50 -4.55 -0.07 -11.74
C GLY A 50 -5.69 -0.62 -10.88
N CYS A 51 -6.91 -0.30 -11.30
CA CYS A 51 -8.13 -0.87 -10.73
C CYS A 51 -8.47 -2.23 -11.35
N TYR A 52 -8.81 -3.23 -10.53
CA TYR A 52 -9.13 -4.59 -10.96
C TYR A 52 -10.46 -5.06 -10.35
N ASN A 53 -11.19 -5.95 -11.02
CA ASN A 53 -12.40 -6.52 -10.42
C ASN A 53 -12.07 -7.62 -9.41
N GLU A 54 -12.89 -7.69 -8.37
CA GLU A 54 -13.00 -8.85 -7.48
C GLU A 54 -13.70 -10.00 -8.23
N THR A 55 -13.40 -11.25 -7.85
CA THR A 55 -13.88 -12.48 -8.47
C THR A 55 -14.83 -13.29 -7.61
N THR A 56 -15.12 -12.86 -6.37
CA THR A 56 -16.00 -13.58 -5.41
C THR A 56 -17.39 -13.89 -5.99
N GLU A 57 -17.91 -13.02 -6.84
CA GLU A 57 -19.25 -13.15 -7.45
C GLU A 57 -19.24 -13.88 -8.80
N ILE A 58 -18.08 -14.34 -9.29
CA ILE A 58 -18.00 -15.04 -10.57
C ILE A 58 -18.45 -16.49 -10.38
N ALA A 59 -19.47 -16.90 -11.14
CA ALA A 59 -20.01 -18.26 -11.10
C ALA A 59 -18.93 -19.31 -11.40
N GLY A 60 -18.96 -20.41 -10.65
CA GLY A 60 -18.01 -21.52 -10.81
C GLY A 60 -16.66 -21.32 -10.10
N THR A 61 -16.47 -20.21 -9.37
CA THR A 61 -15.25 -19.96 -8.57
C THR A 61 -15.36 -20.35 -7.10
N SER A 62 -16.56 -20.75 -6.64
CA SER A 62 -16.85 -21.03 -5.23
C SER A 62 -16.54 -19.87 -4.28
N GLY A 63 -16.69 -18.62 -4.74
CA GLY A 63 -16.39 -17.45 -3.95
C GLY A 63 -14.89 -17.14 -3.83
N ALA A 64 -14.05 -17.67 -4.74
CA ALA A 64 -12.64 -17.35 -4.74
C ALA A 64 -12.43 -15.87 -5.07
N ARG A 65 -11.62 -15.21 -4.24
CA ARG A 65 -11.26 -13.80 -4.41
C ARG A 65 -10.12 -13.62 -5.42
N ALA A 66 -10.02 -12.42 -5.98
CA ALA A 66 -9.00 -12.02 -6.94
C ALA A 66 -7.60 -12.16 -6.34
N LEU A 67 -7.46 -11.84 -5.06
CA LEU A 67 -6.27 -12.05 -4.25
C LEU A 67 -6.54 -13.12 -3.18
N SER A 68 -6.52 -14.38 -3.59
CA SER A 68 -6.70 -15.54 -2.70
C SER A 68 -5.38 -16.17 -2.27
N GLY A 69 -5.41 -16.92 -1.16
CA GLY A 69 -4.28 -17.77 -0.73
C GLY A 69 -3.12 -17.04 -0.05
N GLY A 70 -3.31 -15.79 0.39
CA GLY A 70 -2.34 -15.07 1.21
C GLY A 70 -2.90 -14.61 2.55
N LYS A 71 -2.79 -13.32 2.86
CA LYS A 71 -3.23 -12.73 4.14
C LYS A 71 -4.18 -11.57 3.87
N MET A 72 -5.06 -11.30 4.82
CA MET A 72 -5.86 -10.10 4.81
C MET A 72 -5.93 -9.46 6.19
N GLU A 73 -6.15 -8.16 6.18
CA GLU A 73 -6.52 -7.41 7.37
C GLU A 73 -7.58 -6.35 7.02
N THR A 74 -8.25 -5.85 8.06
CA THR A 74 -9.22 -4.76 7.95
C THR A 74 -9.02 -3.84 9.12
N GLY A 75 -8.83 -2.55 8.85
CA GLY A 75 -8.52 -1.53 9.87
C GLY A 75 -9.41 -0.31 9.74
N ASN A 76 -9.53 0.47 10.82
CA ASN A 76 -10.24 1.76 10.77
C ASN A 76 -9.34 2.92 10.33
N ASP A 77 -8.02 2.69 10.26
CA ASP A 77 -6.99 3.66 9.88
C ASP A 77 -6.15 3.17 8.68
N THR A 78 -6.72 2.29 7.84
CA THR A 78 -6.04 1.76 6.65
C THR A 78 -5.68 2.89 5.67
N THR A 79 -4.42 2.90 5.25
CA THR A 79 -3.87 3.74 4.16
C THR A 79 -3.24 2.83 3.10
N VAL A 80 -2.95 3.37 1.92
CA VAL A 80 -2.20 2.65 0.89
C VAL A 80 -0.84 2.22 1.44
N ALA A 81 -0.09 3.15 2.04
CA ALA A 81 1.24 2.86 2.56
C ALA A 81 1.24 1.74 3.63
N ALA A 82 0.26 1.76 4.55
CA ALA A 82 0.13 0.73 5.58
C ALA A 82 -0.14 -0.65 4.97
N CYS A 83 -1.06 -0.76 4.00
CA CYS A 83 -1.34 -2.03 3.34
C CYS A 83 -0.13 -2.57 2.57
N LEU A 84 0.58 -1.71 1.84
CA LEU A 84 1.76 -2.12 1.08
C LEU A 84 2.89 -2.56 2.01
N GLN A 85 3.04 -1.93 3.17
CA GLN A 85 3.97 -2.38 4.20
C GLN A 85 3.56 -3.77 4.73
N TYR A 86 2.29 -3.94 5.13
CA TYR A 86 1.76 -5.18 5.65
C TYR A 86 2.00 -6.37 4.69
N CYS A 87 1.70 -6.19 3.40
CA CYS A 87 1.97 -7.22 2.40
C CYS A 87 3.47 -7.41 2.12
N GLY A 88 4.25 -6.32 2.14
CA GLY A 88 5.70 -6.32 1.93
C GLY A 88 6.49 -7.06 3.02
N GLU A 89 6.08 -6.95 4.29
CA GLU A 89 6.72 -7.64 5.42
C GLU A 89 6.70 -9.16 5.26
N SER A 90 5.63 -9.69 4.66
CA SER A 90 5.49 -11.12 4.34
C SER A 90 5.94 -11.48 2.91
N ASN A 91 6.57 -10.55 2.17
CA ASN A 91 7.07 -10.74 0.81
C ASN A 91 6.01 -11.22 -0.20
N TYR A 92 4.76 -10.78 -0.07
CA TYR A 92 3.74 -11.09 -1.06
C TYR A 92 4.02 -10.37 -2.38
N GLN A 93 3.72 -11.03 -3.50
CA GLN A 93 3.91 -10.42 -4.83
C GLN A 93 2.90 -9.30 -5.10
N TYR A 94 1.66 -9.47 -4.65
CA TYR A 94 0.57 -8.54 -4.87
C TYR A 94 -0.01 -8.05 -3.54
N ALA A 95 -0.36 -6.76 -3.55
CA ALA A 95 -1.13 -6.11 -2.52
C ALA A 95 -2.35 -5.45 -3.18
N GLY A 96 -3.50 -5.51 -2.53
CA GLY A 96 -4.75 -4.96 -3.02
C GLY A 96 -5.50 -4.27 -1.91
N LEU A 97 -6.06 -3.10 -2.20
CA LEU A 97 -6.95 -2.39 -1.29
C LEU A 97 -8.38 -2.46 -1.79
N GLU A 98 -9.30 -2.80 -0.89
CA GLU A 98 -10.73 -2.90 -1.18
C GLU A 98 -11.56 -2.22 -0.10
N TYR A 99 -12.71 -1.67 -0.51
CA TYR A 99 -13.76 -1.20 0.39
C TYR A 99 -13.31 -0.18 1.44
N SER A 100 -12.38 0.72 1.09
CA SER A 100 -11.79 1.77 1.95
C SER A 100 -10.88 1.29 3.07
N LYS A 101 -11.00 0.04 3.52
CA LYS A 101 -10.42 -0.43 4.77
C LYS A 101 -9.76 -1.80 4.72
N GLU A 102 -9.99 -2.58 3.68
CA GLU A 102 -9.48 -3.93 3.57
C GLU A 102 -8.14 -3.93 2.83
N CYS A 103 -7.21 -4.69 3.36
CA CYS A 103 -5.92 -4.95 2.73
C CYS A 103 -5.80 -6.45 2.44
N TRP A 104 -5.45 -6.77 1.20
CA TRP A 104 -5.37 -8.13 0.67
C TRP A 104 -3.97 -8.37 0.11
N CYS A 105 -3.31 -9.43 0.57
CA CYS A 105 -2.00 -9.84 0.10
C CYS A 105 -2.10 -11.22 -0.53
N ALA A 106 -1.50 -11.40 -1.70
CA ALA A 106 -1.42 -12.71 -2.35
C ALA A 106 -0.16 -12.82 -3.21
N ASN A 107 0.24 -14.05 -3.53
CA ASN A 107 1.33 -14.29 -4.49
C ASN A 107 0.83 -14.37 -5.93
N TYR A 108 -0.50 -14.47 -6.11
CA TYR A 108 -1.13 -14.65 -7.40
C TYR A 108 -2.36 -13.75 -7.49
N LEU A 109 -2.55 -13.16 -8.67
CA LEU A 109 -3.81 -12.56 -9.09
C LEU A 109 -4.61 -13.60 -9.85
N SER A 110 -5.90 -13.74 -9.54
CA SER A 110 -6.81 -14.61 -10.29
C SER A 110 -6.83 -14.25 -11.77
N ALA A 111 -6.75 -15.26 -12.65
CA ALA A 111 -6.84 -15.06 -14.10
C ALA A 111 -8.22 -14.52 -14.56
N LEU A 112 -9.22 -14.56 -13.68
CA LEU A 112 -10.56 -13.99 -13.91
C LEU A 112 -10.66 -12.52 -13.48
N SER A 113 -9.62 -11.99 -12.84
CA SER A 113 -9.52 -10.57 -12.51
C SER A 113 -8.95 -9.82 -13.71
N ALA A 114 -9.70 -8.81 -14.15
CA ALA A 114 -9.41 -7.96 -15.28
C ALA A 114 -9.32 -6.50 -14.82
N GLN A 115 -8.51 -5.72 -15.54
CA GLN A 115 -8.37 -4.30 -15.29
C GLN A 115 -9.67 -3.57 -15.67
N LEU A 116 -10.09 -2.67 -14.80
CA LEU A 116 -11.28 -1.83 -14.93
C LEU A 116 -10.90 -0.36 -15.09
N PRO A 117 -11.84 0.51 -15.49
CA PRO A 117 -11.67 1.95 -15.37
C PRO A 117 -11.39 2.36 -13.92
N GLU A 118 -10.45 3.29 -13.72
CA GLU A 118 -10.05 3.82 -12.40
C GLU A 118 -11.23 4.36 -11.59
N SER A 119 -12.28 4.83 -12.24
CA SER A 119 -13.50 5.31 -11.59
C SER A 119 -14.23 4.25 -10.76
N ASN A 120 -13.93 2.96 -10.93
CA ASN A 120 -14.50 1.90 -10.10
C ASN A 120 -13.79 1.78 -8.75
N CYS A 121 -12.51 2.15 -8.69
CA CYS A 121 -11.70 2.14 -7.47
C CYS A 121 -11.59 3.55 -6.90
N SER A 122 -12.74 4.17 -6.61
CA SER A 122 -12.84 5.58 -6.20
C SER A 122 -13.18 5.77 -4.73
N LEU A 123 -13.13 4.73 -3.90
CA LEU A 123 -13.39 4.86 -2.48
C LEU A 123 -12.14 5.36 -1.76
N ALA A 124 -12.32 6.42 -0.97
CA ALA A 124 -11.27 6.99 -0.15
C ALA A 124 -10.83 6.01 0.94
N CYS A 125 -9.55 6.01 1.29
CA CYS A 125 -9.05 5.23 2.42
C CYS A 125 -9.59 5.77 3.75
N VAL A 126 -9.91 4.87 4.69
CA VAL A 126 -10.41 5.28 6.01
C VAL A 126 -9.37 6.04 6.84
N GLY A 127 -8.08 5.75 6.66
CA GLY A 127 -6.99 6.43 7.35
C GLY A 127 -6.42 7.66 6.63
N ASN A 128 -6.78 7.87 5.36
CA ASN A 128 -6.33 9.02 4.56
C ASN A 128 -7.27 9.26 3.38
N ASP A 129 -8.12 10.29 3.45
CA ASP A 129 -9.13 10.57 2.42
C ASP A 129 -8.57 11.09 1.09
N THR A 130 -7.28 11.43 1.05
CA THR A 130 -6.57 11.81 -0.18
C THR A 130 -6.07 10.63 -1.00
N GLU A 131 -6.17 9.42 -0.46
CA GLU A 131 -5.79 8.15 -1.08
C GLU A 131 -7.01 7.32 -1.45
N LEU A 132 -6.87 6.48 -2.48
CA LEU A 132 -7.91 5.55 -2.91
C LEU A 132 -7.59 4.12 -2.47
N CYS A 133 -8.58 3.48 -1.85
CA CYS A 133 -8.52 2.16 -1.22
C CYS A 133 -9.62 1.22 -1.76
N GLY A 134 -9.70 1.15 -3.08
CA GLY A 134 -10.54 0.23 -3.84
C GLY A 134 -11.93 0.77 -4.14
N GLY A 135 -12.85 -0.16 -4.32
CA GLY A 135 -14.26 0.11 -4.53
C GLY A 135 -15.12 -1.01 -3.98
N TYR A 136 -16.40 -1.03 -4.38
CA TYR A 136 -17.26 -2.19 -4.13
C TYR A 136 -16.87 -3.28 -5.13
N LEU A 137 -16.43 -4.45 -4.65
CA LEU A 137 -15.98 -5.58 -5.48
C LEU A 137 -14.90 -5.20 -6.50
N THR A 138 -14.04 -4.24 -6.14
CA THR A 138 -12.97 -3.74 -7.00
C THR A 138 -11.77 -3.32 -6.16
N ILE A 139 -10.57 -3.56 -6.70
CA ILE A 139 -9.32 -3.57 -5.96
C ILE A 139 -8.34 -2.61 -6.63
N ASN A 140 -7.79 -1.64 -5.88
CA ASN A 140 -6.57 -0.96 -6.32
C ASN A 140 -5.41 -1.95 -6.17
N LEU A 141 -4.85 -2.42 -7.28
CA LEU A 141 -3.84 -3.47 -7.30
C LEU A 141 -2.43 -2.88 -7.37
N TYR A 142 -1.53 -3.46 -6.57
CA TYR A 142 -0.12 -3.12 -6.53
C TYR A 142 0.73 -4.38 -6.65
N ASN A 143 1.88 -4.26 -7.33
CA ASN A 143 2.80 -5.36 -7.56
C ASN A 143 4.19 -5.03 -7.03
N LEU A 144 4.80 -5.97 -6.30
CA LEU A 144 6.13 -5.82 -5.76
C LEU A 144 7.16 -5.85 -6.89
N THR A 145 7.76 -4.69 -7.19
CA THR A 145 8.76 -4.52 -8.27
C THR A 145 10.18 -4.45 -7.74
N SER A 146 10.34 -4.13 -6.46
CA SER A 146 11.61 -4.15 -5.77
C SER A 146 11.35 -4.73 -4.39
N LYS A 147 11.91 -5.91 -4.10
CA LYS A 147 11.98 -6.35 -2.71
C LYS A 147 12.83 -5.31 -2.00
N LYS A 148 12.27 -4.60 -1.02
CA LYS A 148 13.09 -3.84 -0.07
C LYS A 148 14.11 -4.85 0.40
N SER A 149 15.36 -4.74 -0.07
CA SER A 149 16.41 -5.60 0.42
C SER A 149 16.37 -5.33 1.91
N SER A 150 15.89 -6.31 2.65
CA SER A 150 16.12 -6.40 4.06
C SER A 150 17.64 -6.49 4.14
N SER A 151 18.31 -5.34 4.10
CA SER A 151 19.27 -5.07 5.14
C SER A 151 18.45 -5.16 6.42
N SER A 152 18.24 -6.40 6.85
CA SER A 152 18.54 -6.80 8.20
C SER A 152 19.83 -6.07 8.56
N GLY A 153 19.70 -4.82 9.00
CA GLY A 153 20.40 -4.46 10.19
C GLY A 153 19.73 -5.31 11.27
N SER A 154 20.15 -6.52 11.66
CA SER A 154 21.53 -6.91 11.98
C SER A 154 22.42 -5.69 12.04
N SER A 155 22.12 -4.84 13.02
CA SER A 155 23.13 -4.04 13.67
C SER A 155 24.25 -4.99 14.09
N SER A 156 25.09 -5.40 13.13
CA SER A 156 26.49 -5.60 13.39
C SER A 156 26.97 -4.21 13.81
N LYS A 157 26.87 -3.97 15.12
CA LYS A 157 27.89 -3.17 15.77
C LYS A 157 29.20 -3.84 15.37
N GLY A 158 29.82 -3.33 14.30
CA GLY A 158 31.25 -3.37 14.18
C GLY A 158 31.80 -2.66 15.40
N ALA A 159 32.02 -3.42 16.47
CA ALA A 159 32.92 -3.03 17.52
C ALA A 159 34.32 -3.17 16.91
N ALA A 160 34.80 -2.11 16.27
CA ALA A 160 36.22 -1.94 16.05
C ALA A 160 36.86 -1.69 17.43
N ALA A 161 37.51 -2.74 17.92
CA ALA A 161 38.67 -2.82 18.81
C ALA A 161 38.83 -1.80 19.95
N SER A 162 38.94 -2.34 21.18
CA SER A 162 40.00 -1.97 22.11
C SER A 162 40.45 -3.22 22.87
N VAL A 163 41.62 -3.76 22.49
CA VAL A 163 42.42 -4.58 23.39
C VAL A 163 42.91 -3.67 24.51
N ALA A 164 42.15 -3.57 25.59
CA ALA A 164 42.64 -3.02 26.84
C ALA A 164 42.98 -4.20 27.75
N ALA A 165 44.29 -4.43 27.89
CA ALA A 165 44.83 -5.33 28.88
C ALA A 165 44.37 -4.88 30.27
N SER A 166 43.62 -5.73 30.96
CA SER A 166 43.37 -5.61 32.40
C SER A 166 44.17 -6.71 33.08
N SER A 167 45.37 -6.32 33.48
CA SER A 167 46.21 -6.82 34.57
C SER A 167 45.72 -8.11 35.24
N TRP A 168 46.50 -9.16 35.04
CA TRP A 168 46.46 -10.39 35.81
C TRP A 168 46.52 -10.09 37.30
N THR A 169 45.55 -10.61 38.04
CA THR A 169 45.60 -10.72 39.49
C THR A 169 46.79 -11.61 39.86
N ASN A 170 47.74 -11.02 40.58
CA ASN A 170 48.90 -11.66 41.17
C ASN A 170 48.49 -12.94 41.92
N VAL A 171 48.81 -14.10 41.36
CA VAL A 171 48.99 -15.32 42.14
C VAL A 171 50.49 -15.58 42.24
N LEU A 172 50.95 -15.31 43.44
CA LEU A 172 52.21 -15.65 44.10
C LEU A 172 52.99 -16.82 43.46
N GLY A 173 54.28 -16.57 43.23
CA GLY A 173 55.30 -17.58 43.50
C GLY A 173 55.97 -18.22 42.29
N ALA A 174 57.21 -17.80 42.08
CA ALA A 174 58.34 -18.63 41.65
C ALA A 174 58.28 -19.33 40.26
N GLY A 175 59.01 -18.72 39.31
CA GLY A 175 59.98 -19.45 38.49
C GLY A 175 59.44 -20.34 37.36
N VAL A 176 59.32 -19.77 36.15
CA VAL A 176 59.31 -20.56 34.91
C VAL A 176 60.69 -20.54 34.26
N MET A 177 61.53 -21.51 34.60
CA MET A 177 62.48 -22.09 33.65
C MET A 177 62.13 -23.56 33.49
N ALA A 178 61.61 -23.93 32.33
CA ALA A 178 61.60 -25.32 31.90
C ALA A 178 61.87 -25.36 30.39
N LEU A 179 63.15 -25.30 30.08
CA LEU A 179 63.74 -25.92 28.91
C LEU A 179 63.60 -27.45 29.04
N THR A 180 63.53 -28.09 27.87
CA THR A 180 64.08 -29.40 27.50
C THR A 180 63.10 -30.50 27.06
N LEU A 181 63.27 -30.83 25.77
CA LEU A 181 63.38 -32.15 25.15
C LEU A 181 62.71 -33.36 25.82
N GLY A 182 61.89 -34.05 25.03
CA GLY A 182 62.32 -35.36 24.54
C GLY A 182 61.60 -36.61 25.05
N ALA A 183 61.02 -37.30 24.06
CA ALA A 183 61.04 -38.75 23.82
C ALA A 183 60.16 -39.72 24.65
N ALA A 184 59.48 -40.57 23.85
CA ALA A 184 59.19 -42.01 24.03
C ALA A 184 58.34 -42.42 25.26
N LEU A 185 57.36 -43.31 25.18
CA LEU A 185 56.92 -44.33 24.21
C LEU A 185 55.39 -44.46 24.33
#